data_AF-A0A5C7ZHE3-F1
#
_entry.id   AF-A0A5C7ZHE3-F1
#
_cell.length_a   1.000
_cell.length_b   1.000
_cell.length_c   1.000
_cell.angle_alpha   90.00
_cell.angle_beta   90.00
_cell.angle_gamma   90.00
#
_symmetry.space_group_name_H-M   'P 1'
#
loop_
_entity.id
_entity.type
_entity.pdbx_description
1 polymer ?
#
loop_
_entity_poly.entity_id
_entity_poly.type
_entity_poly.pdbx_seq_one_letter_code
_entity_poly.pdbx_strand_id
1 'polypeptide(L)' 'MKLLQDLLFTDYGLMSLIGIVFMLGMMVFFARLFLSGK' A
#
# COMPACT_ATOMS: atom_id res chain seq x y z
N MET A 1 -4.16 14.27 13.94
CA MET A 1 -2.74 13.85 13.76
C MET A 1 -2.27 14.41 12.43
N LYS A 2 -1.48 15.49 12.44
CA LYS A 2 -1.07 16.23 11.23
C LYS A 2 -0.47 15.33 10.15
N LEU A 3 0.23 14.26 10.57
CA LEU A 3 0.76 13.18 9.74
C LEU A 3 -0.25 12.47 8.82
N LEU A 4 -1.44 12.12 9.31
CA LEU A 4 -2.45 11.45 8.45
C LEU A 4 -3.03 12.41 7.42
N GLN A 5 -3.15 13.70 7.76
CA GLN A 5 -3.55 14.73 6.81
C GLN A 5 -2.44 14.99 5.79
N ASP A 6 -1.18 15.06 6.21
CA ASP A 6 -0.05 15.22 5.30
C ASP A 6 0.09 14.01 4.35
N LEU A 7 -0.22 12.81 4.82
CA LEU A 7 -0.18 11.59 4.00
C LEU A 7 -1.32 11.50 2.97
N LEU A 8 -2.48 12.07 3.25
CA LEU A 8 -3.66 12.00 2.37
C LEU A 8 -3.84 13.24 1.48
N PHE A 9 -3.38 14.41 1.93
CA PHE A 9 -3.69 15.71 1.29
C PHE A 9 -2.48 16.45 0.72
N THR A 10 -1.26 15.92 0.86
CA THR A 10 -0.06 16.45 0.17
C THR A 10 0.29 15.59 -1.04
N ASP A 11 0.79 16.17 -2.12
CA ASP A 11 1.25 15.43 -3.32
C ASP A 11 2.28 14.34 -2.99
N TYR A 12 3.21 14.64 -2.07
CA TYR A 12 4.18 13.67 -1.52
C TYR A 12 3.52 12.55 -0.71
N GLY A 13 2.47 12.88 0.04
CA GLY A 13 1.68 11.92 0.80
C GLY A 13 0.96 10.94 -0.11
N LEU A 14 0.30 11.46 -1.14
CA LEU A 14 -0.42 10.65 -2.12
C LEU A 14 0.52 9.72 -2.91
N MET A 15 1.70 10.21 -3.28
CA MET A 15 2.74 9.38 -3.91
C MET A 15 3.19 8.24 -2.99
N SER A 16 3.39 8.51 -1.70
CA SER A 16 3.73 7.48 -0.71
C SER A 16 2.58 6.50 -0.45
N LEU A 17 1.33 6.98 -0.48
CA LEU A 17 0.12 6.17 -0.30
C LEU A 17 -0.02 5.14 -1.41
N ILE A 18 0.21 5.55 -2.67
CA ILE A 18 0.21 4.64 -3.83
C ILE A 18 1.25 3.53 -3.64
N GLY A 19 2.46 3.88 -3.18
CA GLY A 19 3.51 2.90 -2.87
C GLY A 19 3.10 1.92 -1.77
N ILE A 20 2.46 2.39 -0.71
CA ILE A 20 1.95 1.56 0.39
C ILE A 20 0.86 0.61 -0.11
N VAL A 21 -0.11 1.11 -0.86
CA VAL A 21 -1.20 0.30 -1.44
C VAL A 21 -0.62 -0.75 -2.39
N PHE A 22 0.38 -0.39 -3.20
CA PHE A 22 1.07 -1.33 -4.08
C PHE A 22 1.82 -2.42 -3.29
N MET A 23 2.58 -2.06 -2.26
CA MET A 23 3.27 -3.03 -1.40
C MET A 23 2.31 -4.01 -0.74
N LEU A 24 1.18 -3.53 -0.21
CA LEU A 24 0.14 -4.38 0.39
C LEU A 24 -0.53 -5.28 -0.66
N GLY A 25 -0.84 -4.73 -1.84
CA GLY A 25 -1.37 -5.50 -2.96
C GLY A 25 -0.44 -6.62 -3.41
N MET A 26 0.87 -6.33 -3.52
CA MET A 26 1.89 -7.32 -3.86
C MET A 26 2.05 -8.38 -2.76
N MET A 27 1.98 -7.99 -1.49
CA MET A 27 2.01 -8.93 -0.37
C MET A 27 0.85 -9.93 -0.45
N VAL A 28 -0.38 -9.45 -0.69
CA VAL A 28 -1.56 -10.31 -0.85
C VAL A 28 -1.44 -11.16 -2.12
N PHE A 29 -0.96 -10.60 -3.22
CA PHE A 29 -0.73 -11.33 -4.47
C PHE A 29 0.24 -12.50 -4.26
N PHE A 30 1.40 -12.25 -3.66
CA PHE A 30 2.37 -13.32 -3.37
C PHE A 30 1.83 -14.32 -2.35
N ALA A 31 1.19 -13.87 -1.28
CA ALA A 31 0.53 -14.77 -0.34
C ALA A 31 -0.47 -15.69 -1.05
N ARG A 32 -1.29 -15.16 -1.96
CA ARG A 32 -2.23 -15.96 -2.77
C ARG A 32 -1.50 -16.89 -3.74
N LEU A 33 -0.49 -16.40 -4.46
CA LEU A 33 0.28 -17.19 -5.42
C LEU A 33 0.93 -18.42 -4.76
N PHE A 34 1.51 -18.25 -3.57
CA PHE A 34 2.22 -19.31 -2.88
C PHE A 34 1.34 -20.16 -1.96
N LEU A 35 0.28 -19.61 -1.36
CA LEU A 35 -0.60 -20.33 -0.42
C LEU A 35 -1.88 -20.88 -1.04
N SER A 36 -2.31 -20.42 -2.23
CA SER A 36 -3.45 -21.00 -2.96
C SER A 36 -3.06 -22.12 -3.93
N GLY A 37 -1.79 -22.54 -3.94
CA GLY A 37 -1.36 -23.78 -4.59
C GLY A 37 -1.87 -24.99 -3.81
N LYS A 38 -3.12 -25.38 -4.07
CA LYS A 38 -3.57 -26.77 -3.93
C LYS A 38 -3.21 -27.54 -5.19
#